data_AF-A0A0M3HP35-F1
#
_entry.id   AF-A0A0M3HP35-F1
#
_cell.length_a   1.000
_cell.length_b   1.000
_cell.length_c   1.000
_cell.angle_alpha   90.00
_cell.angle_beta   90.00
_cell.angle_gamma   90.00
#
_symmetry.space_group_name_H-M   'P 1'
#
loop_
_entity.id
_entity.type
_entity.pdbx_description
1 polymer ?
#
loop_
_entity_poly.entity_id
_entity_poly.type
_entity_poly.pdbx_seq_one_letter_code
_entity_poly.pdbx_strand_id
1 'polypeptide(L)'
;MDQRFIDVWIGVVRKTSIERDLHSLSCEQLDRLSNLIELMERLNNLSRFDNPDKLLTDSNLSARNCEHISRLWHATKQQETNRDWSVDVVIGNSRIQKSLHVKITLPVGPHLVEMSVEKFGTLRFEVARALQRLESYL
;
A
#
# COMPACT_ATOMS: atom_id res chain seq x y z
N MET A 1 -3.83 6.55 24.14
CA MET A 1 -3.59 6.05 22.77
C MET A 1 -4.66 6.69 21.92
N ASP A 2 -4.33 7.43 20.87
CA ASP A 2 -5.33 8.17 20.12
C ASP A 2 -5.61 7.43 18.81
N GLN A 3 -6.76 6.73 18.76
CA GLN A 3 -7.23 5.92 17.62
C GLN A 3 -7.13 6.68 16.28
N ARG A 4 -7.18 8.01 16.35
CA ARG A 4 -7.01 8.94 15.24
C ARG A 4 -5.72 8.75 14.46
N PHE A 5 -4.59 8.48 15.11
CA PHE A 5 -3.30 8.33 14.38
C PHE A 5 -3.23 7.06 13.54
N ILE A 6 -3.82 5.96 14.02
CA ILE A 6 -3.83 4.68 13.31
C ILE A 6 -4.64 4.82 12.02
N ASP A 7 -5.81 5.46 12.11
CA ASP A 7 -6.71 5.58 10.97
C ASP A 7 -6.17 6.53 9.89
N VAL A 8 -5.48 7.62 10.27
CA VAL A 8 -4.85 8.53 9.30
C VAL A 8 -3.67 7.81 8.61
N TRP A 9 -2.88 7.01 9.35
CA TRP A 9 -1.79 6.20 8.76
C TRP A 9 -2.32 5.16 7.77
N ILE A 10 -3.37 4.42 8.14
CA ILE A 10 -4.03 3.45 7.24
C ILE A 10 -4.58 4.16 6.00
N GLY A 11 -5.20 5.33 6.18
CA GLY A 11 -5.71 6.16 5.09
C GLY A 11 -4.63 6.56 4.07
N VAL A 12 -3.48 7.03 4.55
CA VAL A 12 -2.35 7.41 3.68
C VAL A 12 -1.72 6.19 3.00
N VAL A 13 -1.48 5.10 3.73
CA VAL A 13 -0.88 3.88 3.16
C VAL A 13 -1.79 3.25 2.10
N ARG A 14 -3.11 3.24 2.33
CA ARG A 14 -4.08 2.63 1.41
C ARG A 14 -4.64 3.60 0.37
N LYS A 15 -4.26 4.88 0.42
CA LYS A 15 -4.85 5.97 -0.38
C LYS A 15 -6.38 6.01 -0.27
N THR A 16 -6.91 5.73 0.92
CA THR A 16 -8.36 5.73 1.21
C THR A 16 -8.74 6.96 2.01
N SER A 17 -9.88 7.56 1.68
CA SER A 17 -10.44 8.71 2.42
C SER A 17 -10.66 8.36 3.89
N ILE A 18 -10.30 9.25 4.80
CA ILE A 18 -10.58 9.10 6.23
C ILE A 18 -12.08 9.32 6.42
N GLU A 19 -12.86 8.26 6.67
CA GLU A 19 -14.32 8.29 6.82
C GLU A 19 -14.82 8.91 8.14
N ARG A 20 -14.10 9.88 8.71
CA ARG A 20 -14.52 10.57 9.94
C ARG A 20 -15.14 11.92 9.62
N ASP A 21 -16.12 12.31 10.44
CA ASP A 21 -16.76 13.62 10.39
C ASP A 21 -15.78 14.71 10.87
N LEU A 22 -15.04 15.27 9.91
CA LEU A 22 -14.00 16.29 10.11
C LEU A 22 -14.59 17.64 10.58
N HIS A 23 -15.91 17.84 10.50
CA HIS A 23 -16.59 19.09 10.90
C HIS A 23 -16.62 19.33 12.41
N SER A 24 -16.26 18.31 13.21
CA SER A 24 -16.19 18.39 14.68
C SER A 24 -14.84 18.88 15.22
N LEU A 25 -13.85 19.12 14.35
CA LEU A 25 -12.48 19.46 14.73
C LEU A 25 -12.27 20.98 14.79
N SER A 26 -11.50 21.45 15.77
CA SER A 26 -11.07 22.85 15.82
C SER A 26 -10.07 23.16 14.71
N CYS A 27 -9.92 24.44 14.34
CA CYS A 27 -8.95 24.87 13.33
C CYS A 27 -7.52 24.41 13.67
N GLU A 28 -7.12 24.46 14.94
CA GLU A 28 -5.81 23.95 15.39
C GLU A 28 -5.66 22.42 15.22
N GLN A 29 -6.74 21.66 15.36
CA GLN A 29 -6.73 20.22 15.14
C GLN A 29 -6.66 19.88 13.65
N LEU A 30 -7.30 20.69 12.80
CA LEU A 30 -7.19 20.57 11.34
C LEU A 30 -5.78 20.89 10.85
N ASP A 31 -5.13 21.94 11.36
CA ASP A 31 -3.75 22.27 11.01
C ASP A 31 -2.76 21.17 11.45
N ARG A 32 -2.95 20.59 12.63
CA ARG A 32 -2.16 19.43 13.07
C ARG A 32 -2.39 18.20 12.19
N LEU A 33 -3.61 18.01 11.71
CA LEU A 33 -3.95 16.92 10.80
C LEU A 33 -3.28 17.12 9.44
N SER A 34 -3.31 18.32 8.88
CA SER A 34 -2.64 18.67 7.62
C SER A 34 -1.13 18.43 7.70
N ASN A 35 -0.48 18.89 8.77
CA ASN A 35 0.96 18.64 9.00
C ASN A 35 1.27 17.15 9.16
N LEU A 36 0.37 16.38 9.80
CA LEU A 36 0.51 14.93 9.92
C LEU A 36 0.38 14.24 8.56
N ILE A 37 -0.57 14.66 7.72
CA ILE A 37 -0.76 14.11 6.37
C ILE A 37 0.48 14.34 5.52
N GLU A 38 1.02 15.57 5.50
CA GLU A 38 2.23 15.90 4.74
C GLU A 38 3.44 15.08 5.22
N LEU A 39 3.63 14.97 6.54
CA LEU A 39 4.69 14.15 7.12
C LEU A 39 4.55 12.68 6.72
N MET A 40 3.34 12.14 6.75
CA MET A 40 3.09 10.74 6.38
C MET A 40 3.25 10.49 4.89
N GLU A 41 2.93 11.45 4.03
CA GLU A 41 3.21 11.37 2.59
C GLU A 41 4.72 11.36 2.31
N ARG A 42 5.48 12.24 2.98
CA ARG A 42 6.94 12.26 2.91
C ARG A 42 7.56 10.96 3.39
N LEU A 43 7.07 10.38 4.48
CA LEU A 43 7.50 9.08 4.98
C LEU A 43 7.18 7.94 4.02
N ASN A 44 6.02 7.97 3.36
CA ASN A 44 5.62 6.93 2.40
C ASN A 44 6.51 6.94 1.14
N ASN A 45 6.99 8.12 0.75
CA ASN A 45 7.88 8.31 -0.39
C ASN A 45 9.34 7.92 -0.11
N LEU A 46 9.73 7.69 1.15
CA LEU A 46 11.05 7.16 1.48
C LEU A 46 11.24 5.74 0.95
N SER A 47 12.44 5.46 0.44
CA SER A 47 12.88 4.12 0.12
C SER A 47 13.16 3.31 1.38
N ARG A 48 13.14 1.98 1.27
CA ARG A 48 13.48 1.06 2.38
C ARG A 48 14.89 1.24 2.96
N PHE A 49 15.77 1.95 2.26
CA PHE A 49 17.15 2.21 2.66
C PHE A 49 17.33 3.57 3.33
N ASP A 50 16.30 4.41 3.29
CA ASP A 50 16.31 5.71 3.93
C ASP A 50 16.05 5.58 5.43
N ASN A 51 16.53 6.57 6.19
CA ASN A 51 16.30 6.64 7.63
C ASN A 51 15.09 7.55 7.93
N PRO A 52 13.95 7.00 8.39
CA PRO A 52 12.76 7.78 8.72
C PRO A 52 12.94 8.65 9.96
N ASP A 53 13.90 8.32 10.83
CA ASP A 53 14.06 8.98 12.13
C ASP A 53 14.42 10.46 11.97
N LYS A 54 15.15 10.84 10.92
CA LYS A 54 15.47 12.24 10.62
C LYS A 54 14.21 13.09 10.40
N LEU A 55 13.27 12.58 9.61
CA LEU A 55 11.99 13.25 9.34
C LEU A 55 11.07 13.28 10.56
N LEU A 56 11.18 12.28 11.44
CA LEU A 56 10.42 12.20 12.68
C LEU A 56 10.98 13.13 13.76
N THR A 57 12.29 13.33 13.83
CA THR A 57 12.92 14.31 14.74
C THR A 57 12.60 15.75 14.39
N ASP A 58 12.41 16.05 13.09
CA ASP A 58 12.03 17.38 12.62
C ASP A 58 10.53 17.67 12.80
N SER A 59 9.76 16.71 13.32
CA SER A 59 8.32 16.83 13.52
C SER A 59 7.95 17.29 14.93
N ASN A 60 6.84 18.03 15.05
CA ASN A 60 6.27 18.43 16.34
C ASN A 60 5.55 17.28 17.08
N LEU A 61 5.91 16.02 16.80
CA LEU A 61 5.29 14.85 17.41
C LEU A 61 5.98 14.49 18.73
N SER A 62 5.23 13.86 19.64
CA SER A 62 5.83 13.33 20.86
C SER A 62 6.80 12.19 20.55
N ALA A 63 7.84 12.03 21.37
CA ALA A 63 8.82 10.95 21.22
C ALA A 63 8.17 9.56 21.10
N ARG A 64 7.08 9.33 21.85
CA ARG A 64 6.29 8.10 21.79
C ARG A 64 5.62 7.89 20.43
N ASN A 65 5.11 8.96 19.81
CA ASN A 65 4.50 8.89 18.47
C ASN A 65 5.58 8.68 17.40
N CYS A 66 6.74 9.33 17.52
CA CYS A 66 7.87 9.12 16.61
C CYS A 66 8.33 7.66 16.62
N GLU A 67 8.55 7.09 17.81
CA GLU A 67 8.92 5.68 17.97
C GLU A 67 7.86 4.74 17.35
N HIS A 68 6.59 5.06 17.53
CA HIS A 68 5.49 4.26 16.98
C HIS A 68 5.43 4.33 15.45
N ILE A 69 5.56 5.53 14.86
CA ILE A 69 5.55 5.70 13.40
C ILE A 69 6.78 5.04 12.78
N SER A 70 7.96 5.16 13.39
CA SER A 70 9.19 4.49 12.94
C SER A 70 8.99 2.97 12.90
N ARG A 71 8.42 2.37 13.97
CA ARG A 71 8.06 0.94 14.00
C ARG A 71 7.08 0.54 12.90
N LEU A 72 6.02 1.31 12.68
CA LEU A 72 5.03 1.05 11.63
C LEU A 72 5.65 1.15 10.23
N TRP A 73 6.50 2.14 10.00
CA TRP A 73 7.20 2.34 8.74
C TRP A 73 8.13 1.16 8.43
N HIS A 74 8.95 0.74 9.40
CA HIS A 74 9.83 -0.42 9.25
C HIS A 74 9.04 -1.71 8.98
N ALA A 75 7.96 -1.97 9.72
CA ALA A 75 7.12 -3.14 9.50
C ALA A 75 6.51 -3.15 8.09
N THR A 76 6.12 -1.99 7.57
CA THR A 76 5.50 -1.86 6.24
C THR A 76 6.53 -2.00 5.11
N LYS A 77 7.69 -1.35 5.23
CA LYS A 77 8.76 -1.43 4.21
C LYS A 77 9.49 -2.77 4.20
N GLN A 78 9.53 -3.48 5.33
CA GLN A 78 9.98 -4.89 5.38
C GLN A 78 8.95 -5.86 4.77
N GLN A 79 7.67 -5.49 4.71
CA GLN A 79 6.63 -6.28 4.03
C GLN A 79 6.56 -6.00 2.52
N GLU A 80 7.05 -4.85 2.03
CA GLU A 80 7.12 -4.56 0.59
C GLU A 80 7.98 -5.56 -0.19
N THR A 81 8.94 -6.23 0.46
CA THR A 81 9.76 -7.27 -0.18
C THR A 81 9.05 -8.59 -0.43
N ASN A 82 7.81 -8.77 0.05
CA ASN A 82 7.16 -10.08 0.08
C ASN A 82 5.76 -10.12 -0.53
N ARG A 83 5.51 -9.34 -1.59
CA ARG A 83 4.29 -9.54 -2.38
C ARG A 83 4.61 -10.46 -3.55
N ASP A 84 4.65 -11.75 -3.30
CA ASP A 84 4.90 -12.76 -4.34
C ASP A 84 3.86 -12.66 -5.47
N TRP A 85 2.60 -12.40 -5.11
CA TRP A 85 1.46 -12.09 -5.98
C TRP A 85 0.22 -11.90 -5.09
N SER A 86 -0.84 -11.26 -5.57
CA SER A 86 -2.13 -11.18 -4.87
C SER A 86 -3.30 -11.55 -5.77
N VAL A 87 -4.39 -12.01 -5.15
CA VAL A 87 -5.69 -12.22 -5.79
C VAL A 87 -6.69 -11.33 -5.07
N ASP A 88 -7.21 -10.36 -5.79
CA ASP A 88 -8.13 -9.34 -5.29
C ASP A 88 -9.50 -9.52 -5.96
N VAL A 89 -10.58 -9.29 -5.21
CA VAL A 89 -11.95 -9.26 -5.77
C VAL A 89 -12.38 -7.81 -5.86
N VAL A 90 -12.57 -7.32 -7.09
CA VAL A 90 -12.97 -5.94 -7.37
C VAL A 90 -14.41 -5.87 -7.84
N ILE A 91 -15.15 -4.87 -7.38
CA ILE A 91 -16.51 -4.62 -7.86
C ILE A 91 -16.39 -3.86 -9.19
N GLY A 92 -16.73 -4.53 -10.29
CA GLY A 92 -16.88 -3.90 -11.59
C GLY A 92 -18.21 -3.15 -11.65
N ASN A 93 -18.14 -1.89 -12.09
CA ASN A 93 -19.33 -1.12 -12.44
C ASN A 93 -19.51 -1.17 -13.96
N SER A 94 -20.22 -2.20 -14.44
CA SER A 94 -20.79 -2.12 -15.79
C SER A 94 -22.03 -1.24 -15.73
N ARG A 95 -22.32 -0.44 -16.76
CA ARG A 95 -23.44 0.53 -16.79
C ARG A 95 -24.83 -0.08 -16.46
N ILE A 96 -24.94 -1.40 -16.38
CA ILE A 96 -26.19 -2.16 -16.26
C ILE A 96 -26.19 -3.04 -14.98
N GLN A 97 -25.04 -3.39 -14.39
CA GLN A 97 -24.99 -4.24 -13.19
C GLN A 97 -23.65 -4.16 -12.45
N LYS A 98 -23.70 -4.18 -11.11
CA LYS A 98 -22.50 -4.41 -10.26
C LYS A 98 -22.16 -5.89 -10.28
N SER A 99 -20.94 -6.24 -10.70
CA SER A 99 -20.45 -7.61 -10.76
C SER A 99 -19.11 -7.72 -10.04
N LEU A 100 -18.88 -8.84 -9.35
CA LEU A 100 -17.58 -9.14 -8.74
C LEU A 100 -16.64 -9.68 -9.82
N HIS A 101 -15.45 -9.09 -9.94
CA HIS A 101 -14.39 -9.56 -10.83
C HIS A 101 -13.16 -9.91 -10.03
N VAL A 102 -12.57 -11.06 -10.34
CA VAL A 102 -11.29 -11.46 -9.75
C VAL A 102 -10.16 -10.84 -10.56
N LYS A 103 -9.26 -10.17 -9.86
CA LYS A 103 -8.07 -9.49 -10.38
C LYS A 103 -6.84 -10.12 -9.74
N ILE A 104 -5.83 -10.43 -10.55
CA ILE A 104 -4.58 -10.99 -10.07
C ILE A 104 -3.49 -9.93 -10.29
N THR A 105 -2.69 -9.69 -9.26
CA THR A 105 -1.61 -8.72 -9.29
C THR A 105 -0.29 -9.46 -9.11
N LEU A 106 0.58 -9.41 -10.12
CA LEU A 106 1.86 -10.13 -10.15
C LEU A 106 3.00 -9.14 -10.40
N PRO A 107 3.95 -8.98 -9.46
CA PRO A 107 5.17 -8.22 -9.73
C PRO A 107 6.12 -9.01 -10.65
N VAL A 108 6.58 -8.35 -11.70
CA VAL A 108 7.58 -8.85 -12.66
C VAL A 108 8.72 -7.83 -12.73
N GLY A 109 9.77 -8.06 -11.93
CA GLY A 109 10.86 -7.10 -11.76
C GLY A 109 10.37 -5.77 -11.16
N PRO A 110 10.61 -4.61 -11.82
CA PRO A 110 10.12 -3.31 -11.34
C PRO A 110 8.65 -3.05 -11.70
N HIS A 111 8.02 -3.93 -12.48
CA HIS A 111 6.65 -3.71 -12.98
C HIS A 111 5.62 -4.48 -12.16
N LEU A 112 4.48 -3.85 -11.91
CA LEU A 112 3.32 -4.50 -11.30
C LEU A 112 2.30 -4.79 -12.41
N VAL A 113 2.07 -6.07 -12.72
CA VAL A 113 1.16 -6.48 -13.78
C VAL A 113 -0.18 -6.87 -13.18
N GLU A 114 -1.24 -6.23 -13.66
CA GLU A 114 -2.61 -6.53 -13.29
C GLU A 114 -3.29 -7.32 -14.41
N MET A 115 -3.94 -8.42 -14.07
CA MET A 115 -4.56 -9.29 -15.07
C MET A 115 -5.84 -9.97 -14.57
N SER A 116 -6.70 -10.34 -15.52
CA SER A 116 -7.85 -11.20 -15.22
C SER A 116 -7.41 -12.64 -14.99
N VAL A 117 -8.30 -13.44 -14.40
CA VAL A 117 -8.10 -14.89 -14.21
C VAL A 117 -7.77 -15.60 -15.53
N GLU A 118 -8.45 -15.23 -16.62
CA GLU A 118 -8.22 -15.80 -17.94
C GLU A 118 -6.78 -15.55 -18.43
N LYS A 119 -6.32 -14.30 -18.33
CA LYS A 119 -4.97 -13.92 -18.77
C LYS A 119 -3.88 -14.54 -17.89
N PHE A 120 -4.12 -14.67 -16.58
CA PHE A 120 -3.22 -15.39 -15.69
C PHE A 120 -3.13 -16.88 -16.04
N GLY A 121 -4.26 -17.50 -16.40
CA GLY A 121 -4.29 -18.89 -16.88
C GLY A 121 -3.44 -19.09 -18.14
N THR A 122 -3.58 -18.18 -19.12
CA THR A 122 -2.73 -18.20 -20.33
C THR A 122 -1.25 -18.05 -20.01
N LEU A 123 -0.89 -17.10 -19.15
CA LEU A 123 0.49 -16.87 -18.74
C LEU A 123 1.10 -18.13 -18.10
N ARG A 124 0.38 -18.74 -17.15
CA ARG A 124 0.83 -19.98 -16.49
C ARG A 124 1.06 -21.11 -17.48
N PHE A 125 0.16 -21.27 -18.45
CA PHE A 125 0.27 -22.31 -19.47
C PHE A 125 1.51 -22.10 -20.36
N GLU A 126 1.72 -20.90 -20.87
CA GLU A 126 2.88 -20.62 -21.74
C GLU A 126 4.21 -20.71 -20.99
N VAL A 127 4.26 -20.29 -19.72
CA VAL A 127 5.46 -20.46 -18.88
C VAL A 127 5.77 -21.95 -18.67
N ALA A 128 4.78 -22.77 -18.31
CA ALA A 128 4.98 -24.21 -18.14
C ALA A 128 5.46 -24.87 -19.44
N ARG A 129 4.87 -24.49 -20.58
CA ARG A 129 5.26 -24.96 -21.91
C ARG A 129 6.70 -24.55 -22.28
N ALA A 130 7.12 -23.33 -21.91
CA ALA A 130 8.48 -22.87 -22.14
C ALA A 130 9.49 -23.64 -21.27
N LEU A 131 9.16 -23.88 -20.00
CA LEU A 131 9.99 -24.67 -19.08
C LEU A 131 10.19 -26.11 -19.58
N GLN A 132 9.11 -26.78 -20.00
CA GLN A 132 9.19 -28.13 -20.57
C GLN A 132 10.10 -28.19 -21.82
N ARG A 133 10.04 -27.17 -22.67
CA ARG A 133 10.94 -27.09 -23.83
C ARG A 133 12.40 -26.92 -23.41
N LEU A 134 12.67 -26.07 -22.43
CA LEU A 134 14.03 -25.88 -21.92
C LEU A 134 14.61 -27.18 -21.34
N GLU A 135 13.81 -27.93 -20.59
CA GLU A 135 14.20 -29.25 -20.08
C GLU A 135 14.48 -30.25 -21.20
N SER A 136 13.78 -30.17 -22.33
CA SER A 136 14.03 -31.05 -23.48
C SER A 136 15.30 -30.73 -24.29
N TYR A 137 15.91 -29.56 -24.07
CA TYR A 137 17.18 -29.17 -24.70
C TYR A 137 18.41 -29.39 -23.81
N LEU A 138 18.21 -29.78 -22.55
CA LEU A 138 19.25 -30.16 -21.57
C LEU A 138 19.47 -31.67 -21.58
#